data_AF-A0A7J8Z507-F1
#
_entry.id   AF-A0A7J8Z507-F1
#
_cell.length_a   1.000
_cell.length_b   1.000
_cell.length_c   1.000
_cell.angle_alpha   90.00
_cell.angle_beta   90.00
_cell.angle_gamma   90.00
#
_symmetry.space_group_name_H-M   'P 1'
#
loop_
_entity.id
_entity.type
_entity.pdbx_description
1 polymer ?
#
loop_
_entity_poly.entity_id
_entity_poly.type
_entity_poly.pdbx_seq_one_letter_code
_entity_poly.pdbx_strand_id
1 'polypeptide(L)'
;ISGHDGGTGASPISSIKHAGGPWELGLTETHQTLIENGLRERVILRVDGGFRSGVDVLMAAAMGADEYGFGSLAMIATGCVMARICHTNNCPVGVASQREELRARFPGVPGDLVNFFLYVAEEVRGMLAQLGYEKLDDIIGRTDLLKPRDISLVKTQHLDLNYILSNVGLPKWSSTAIRTQEVHSNGPVLDDVLLSDLEDPVRFRQTKGFPVVPSVPNALENLTTRLIQLVFSSFDMLLCMALPPCIGVVFVLNAYTPLRCWD
;
A
#
# COMPACT_ATOMS: atom_id res chain seq x y z
N ILE A 1 -7.49 -1.74 -1.64
CA ILE A 1 -8.90 -1.33 -1.54
C ILE A 1 -9.12 -0.82 -0.12
N SER A 2 -9.59 0.41 0.03
CA SER A 2 -9.83 1.00 1.35
C SER A 2 -11.30 1.34 1.52
N GLY A 3 -11.92 0.84 2.59
CA GLY A 3 -13.33 1.09 2.89
C GLY A 3 -13.57 2.49 3.45
N HIS A 4 -14.83 2.93 3.41
CA HIS A 4 -15.25 4.23 3.98
C HIS A 4 -15.01 4.35 5.50
N ASP A 5 -14.77 3.23 6.20
CA ASP A 5 -14.51 3.18 7.65
C ASP A 5 -13.05 3.45 8.04
N GLY A 6 -12.25 3.96 7.10
CA GLY A 6 -10.87 4.40 7.35
C GLY A 6 -10.77 5.49 8.43
N GLY A 7 -9.71 5.42 9.24
CA GLY A 7 -9.37 6.47 10.19
C GLY A 7 -8.70 7.67 9.51
N THR A 8 -8.76 8.84 10.15
CA THR A 8 -8.04 10.04 9.68
C THR A 8 -7.64 10.94 10.85
N GLY A 9 -6.48 11.60 10.73
CA GLY A 9 -6.04 12.62 11.67
C GLY A 9 -6.81 13.94 11.51
N ALA A 10 -7.17 14.29 10.27
CA ALA A 10 -7.91 15.50 9.91
C ALA A 10 -8.61 15.31 8.56
N SER A 11 -9.92 15.54 8.51
CA SER A 11 -10.71 15.51 7.27
C SER A 11 -12.02 16.26 7.47
N PRO A 12 -12.61 16.88 6.42
CA PRO A 12 -13.96 17.41 6.49
C PRO A 12 -14.96 16.35 6.96
N ILE A 13 -15.86 16.73 7.87
CA ILE A 13 -16.90 15.82 8.38
C ILE A 13 -17.77 15.30 7.22
N SER A 14 -18.03 16.13 6.21
CA SER A 14 -18.76 15.74 5.01
C SER A 14 -18.10 14.56 4.31
N SER A 15 -16.77 14.60 4.11
CA SER A 15 -16.01 13.50 3.52
C SER A 15 -16.07 12.24 4.37
N ILE A 16 -15.88 12.37 5.69
CA ILE A 16 -15.94 11.22 6.64
C ILE A 16 -17.31 10.52 6.60
N LYS A 17 -18.39 11.28 6.37
CA LYS A 17 -19.77 10.75 6.45
C LYS A 17 -20.39 10.39 5.10
N HIS A 18 -19.89 10.94 4.00
CA HIS A 18 -20.59 10.88 2.71
C HIS A 18 -19.70 10.54 1.51
N ALA A 19 -18.40 10.32 1.69
CA ALA A 19 -17.51 9.89 0.61
C ALA A 19 -16.96 8.48 0.89
N GLY A 20 -17.04 7.61 -0.13
CA GLY A 20 -16.59 6.22 -0.07
C GLY A 20 -17.72 5.21 0.07
N GLY A 21 -17.37 3.94 -0.18
CA GLY A 21 -18.26 2.78 -0.02
C GLY A 21 -17.63 1.71 0.89
N PRO A 22 -18.40 0.68 1.26
CA PRO A 22 -17.91 -0.42 2.08
C PRO A 22 -16.82 -1.19 1.32
N TRP A 23 -15.79 -1.65 2.03
CA TRP A 23 -14.67 -2.35 1.39
C TRP A 23 -15.11 -3.69 0.82
N GLU A 24 -16.16 -4.30 1.37
CA GLU A 24 -16.73 -5.57 0.91
C GLU A 24 -17.16 -5.50 -0.56
N LEU A 25 -17.80 -4.40 -0.96
CA LEU A 25 -18.22 -4.19 -2.34
C LEU A 25 -17.01 -3.97 -3.25
N GLY A 26 -16.12 -3.03 -2.91
CA GLY A 26 -14.98 -2.69 -3.76
C GLY A 26 -13.96 -3.83 -3.88
N LEU A 27 -13.75 -4.61 -2.81
CA LEU A 27 -12.89 -5.79 -2.82
C LEU A 27 -13.47 -6.86 -3.72
N THR A 28 -14.76 -7.16 -3.55
CA THR A 28 -15.45 -8.18 -4.35
C THR A 28 -15.44 -7.79 -5.83
N GLU A 29 -15.79 -6.55 -6.17
CA GLU A 29 -15.76 -6.03 -7.53
C GLU A 29 -14.38 -6.18 -8.17
N THR A 30 -13.34 -5.75 -7.45
CA THR A 30 -11.96 -5.82 -7.93
C THR A 30 -11.53 -7.27 -8.14
N HIS A 31 -11.83 -8.15 -7.17
CA HIS A 31 -11.49 -9.56 -7.24
C HIS A 31 -12.15 -10.23 -8.45
N GLN A 32 -13.46 -10.04 -8.62
CA GLN A 32 -14.23 -10.63 -9.71
C GLN A 32 -13.75 -10.13 -11.06
N THR A 33 -13.61 -8.81 -11.23
CA THR A 33 -13.16 -8.19 -12.48
C THR A 33 -11.79 -8.71 -12.89
N LEU A 34 -10.87 -8.85 -11.93
CA LEU A 34 -9.53 -9.36 -12.22
C LEU A 34 -9.53 -10.84 -12.63
N ILE A 35 -10.41 -11.66 -12.04
CA ILE A 35 -10.55 -13.07 -12.42
C ILE A 35 -11.13 -13.20 -13.82
N GLU A 36 -12.22 -12.48 -14.12
CA GLU A 36 -12.88 -12.52 -15.42
C GLU A 36 -11.94 -12.11 -16.56
N ASN A 37 -11.01 -11.19 -16.29
CA ASN A 37 -10.01 -10.73 -17.25
C ASN A 37 -8.70 -11.54 -17.24
N GLY A 38 -8.57 -12.56 -16.38
CA GLY A 38 -7.35 -13.37 -16.27
C GLY A 38 -6.12 -12.57 -15.78
N LEU A 39 -6.37 -11.56 -14.94
CA LEU A 39 -5.35 -10.64 -14.38
C LEU A 39 -5.13 -10.83 -12.88
N ARG A 40 -5.93 -11.67 -12.20
CA ARG A 40 -5.93 -11.82 -10.74
C ARG A 40 -4.57 -12.22 -10.17
N GLU A 41 -3.80 -13.02 -10.91
CA GLU A 41 -2.49 -13.49 -10.47
C GLU A 41 -1.41 -12.42 -10.56
N ARG A 42 -1.65 -11.32 -11.28
CA ARG A 42 -0.64 -10.26 -11.48
C ARG A 42 -0.54 -9.30 -10.29
N VAL A 43 -1.53 -9.27 -9.40
CA VAL A 43 -1.60 -8.26 -8.35
C VAL A 43 -1.97 -8.86 -7.01
N ILE A 44 -1.39 -8.30 -5.95
CA ILE A 44 -1.75 -8.58 -4.57
C ILE A 44 -2.89 -7.65 -4.19
N LEU A 45 -4.02 -8.21 -3.73
CA LEU A 45 -5.15 -7.43 -3.25
C LEU A 45 -5.04 -7.18 -1.75
N ARG A 46 -4.63 -5.96 -1.39
CA ARG A 46 -4.63 -5.48 -0.01
C ARG A 46 -5.94 -4.78 0.31
N VAL A 47 -6.51 -5.03 1.49
CA VAL A 47 -7.73 -4.37 1.97
C VAL A 47 -7.55 -3.78 3.36
N ASP A 48 -8.16 -2.63 3.61
CA ASP A 48 -8.31 -2.05 4.94
C ASP A 48 -9.65 -1.28 5.08
N GLY A 49 -9.91 -0.78 6.28
CA GLY A 49 -11.12 -0.01 6.59
C GLY A 49 -11.90 -0.64 7.73
N GLY A 50 -11.65 -0.18 8.95
CA GLY A 50 -12.42 -0.60 10.12
C GLY A 50 -12.13 -2.00 10.67
N PHE A 51 -11.09 -2.70 10.19
CA PHE A 51 -10.69 -4.04 10.67
C PHE A 51 -10.35 -4.03 12.16
N ARG A 52 -10.90 -5.00 12.89
CA ARG A 52 -10.84 -5.10 14.36
C ARG A 52 -10.33 -6.45 14.84
N SER A 53 -10.67 -7.54 14.15
CA SER A 53 -10.41 -8.89 14.63
C SER A 53 -10.03 -9.85 13.51
N GLY A 54 -9.72 -11.09 13.87
CA GLY A 54 -9.47 -12.17 12.91
C GLY A 54 -10.69 -12.51 12.06
N VAL A 55 -11.91 -12.23 12.53
CA VAL A 55 -13.14 -12.44 11.75
C VAL A 55 -13.12 -11.56 10.50
N ASP A 56 -12.73 -10.29 10.64
CA ASP A 56 -12.65 -9.35 9.50
C ASP A 56 -11.61 -9.83 8.48
N VAL A 57 -10.49 -10.36 8.96
CA VAL A 57 -9.44 -10.98 8.12
C VAL A 57 -10.00 -12.17 7.33
N LEU A 58 -10.74 -13.08 7.97
CA LEU A 58 -11.32 -14.24 7.29
C LEU A 58 -12.41 -13.87 6.29
N MET A 59 -13.27 -12.90 6.62
CA MET A 59 -14.28 -12.40 5.69
C MET A 59 -13.62 -11.78 4.46
N ALA A 60 -12.59 -10.95 4.67
CA ALA A 60 -11.83 -10.35 3.59
C ALA A 60 -11.08 -11.40 2.75
N ALA A 61 -10.49 -12.43 3.38
CA ALA A 61 -9.86 -13.53 2.68
C ALA A 61 -10.86 -14.24 1.78
N ALA A 62 -12.03 -14.64 2.31
CA ALA A 62 -13.09 -15.28 1.53
C ALA A 62 -13.59 -14.41 0.36
N MET A 63 -13.61 -13.08 0.51
CA MET A 63 -13.92 -12.12 -0.56
C MET A 63 -12.75 -11.86 -1.54
N GLY A 64 -11.59 -12.47 -1.31
CA GLY A 64 -10.49 -12.50 -2.28
C GLY A 64 -9.27 -11.64 -1.94
N ALA A 65 -9.16 -11.10 -0.73
CA ALA A 65 -8.00 -10.34 -0.27
C ALA A 65 -6.80 -11.22 0.10
N ASP A 66 -5.61 -10.74 -0.24
CA ASP A 66 -4.30 -11.34 0.03
C ASP A 66 -3.62 -10.74 1.27
N GLU A 67 -3.92 -9.49 1.61
CA GLU A 67 -3.29 -8.74 2.70
C GLU A 67 -4.29 -7.80 3.40
N TYR A 68 -4.06 -7.56 4.69
CA TYR A 68 -5.04 -6.90 5.58
C TYR A 68 -4.37 -5.75 6.34
N GLY A 69 -4.90 -4.53 6.19
CA GLY A 69 -4.36 -3.32 6.80
C GLY A 69 -5.09 -2.93 8.08
N PHE A 70 -4.32 -2.57 9.11
CA PHE A 70 -4.81 -2.11 10.40
C PHE A 70 -4.22 -0.73 10.72
N GLY A 71 -5.08 0.29 10.81
CA GLY A 71 -4.68 1.65 11.20
C GLY A 71 -5.14 1.99 12.61
N SER A 72 -6.42 2.33 12.75
CA SER A 72 -7.01 2.80 14.03
C SER A 72 -6.80 1.82 15.18
N LEU A 73 -6.96 0.51 14.95
CA LEU A 73 -6.75 -0.49 16.00
C LEU A 73 -5.27 -0.66 16.37
N ALA A 74 -4.34 -0.53 15.42
CA ALA A 74 -2.91 -0.47 15.73
C ALA A 74 -2.60 0.74 16.62
N MET A 75 -3.20 1.90 16.33
CA MET A 75 -3.07 3.09 17.18
C MET A 75 -3.66 2.87 18.58
N ILE A 76 -4.80 2.19 18.69
CA ILE A 76 -5.43 1.84 19.97
C ILE A 76 -4.55 0.89 20.77
N ALA A 77 -3.98 -0.15 20.14
CA ALA A 77 -3.03 -1.06 20.77
C ALA A 77 -1.82 -0.32 21.36
N THR A 78 -1.39 0.77 20.72
CA THR A 78 -0.29 1.64 21.21
C THR A 78 -0.73 2.78 22.14
N GLY A 79 -2.00 2.86 22.53
CA GLY A 79 -2.49 3.79 23.55
C GLY A 79 -3.52 4.84 23.11
N CYS A 80 -4.02 4.82 21.87
CA CYS A 80 -5.11 5.70 21.46
C CYS A 80 -6.39 5.43 22.26
N VAL A 81 -6.94 6.46 22.90
CA VAL A 81 -8.19 6.40 23.70
C VAL A 81 -9.42 6.89 22.94
N MET A 82 -9.33 7.03 21.60
CA MET A 82 -10.43 7.48 20.74
C MET A 82 -11.03 8.85 21.11
N ALA A 83 -10.20 9.80 21.55
CA ALA A 83 -10.62 11.16 21.90
C ALA A 83 -11.15 12.00 20.70
N ARG A 84 -10.85 11.60 19.45
CA ARG A 84 -11.29 12.25 18.20
C ARG A 84 -10.93 13.74 18.05
N ILE A 85 -9.84 14.17 18.71
CA ILE A 85 -9.29 15.54 18.60
C ILE A 85 -7.93 15.57 17.90
N CYS A 86 -7.63 14.57 17.07
CA CYS A 86 -6.32 14.40 16.42
C CYS A 86 -5.88 15.66 15.64
N HIS A 87 -6.81 16.30 14.93
CA HIS A 87 -6.60 17.53 14.16
C HIS A 87 -6.26 18.77 15.00
N THR A 88 -6.45 18.72 16.31
CA THR A 88 -6.25 19.88 17.21
C THR A 88 -4.84 19.98 17.79
N ASN A 89 -3.98 19.00 17.50
CA ASN A 89 -2.66 18.86 18.12
C ASN A 89 -2.68 18.63 19.66
N ASN A 90 -3.84 18.36 20.25
CA ASN A 90 -4.03 18.23 21.71
C ASN A 90 -4.32 16.77 22.16
N CYS A 91 -3.73 15.78 21.50
CA CYS A 91 -3.92 14.38 21.88
C CYS A 91 -3.52 14.15 23.36
N PRO A 92 -4.41 13.65 24.23
CA PRO A 92 -4.16 13.58 25.67
C PRO A 92 -3.08 12.56 26.05
N VAL A 93 -2.85 11.59 25.17
CA VAL A 93 -1.99 10.41 25.34
C VAL A 93 -0.78 10.43 24.40
N GLY A 94 -0.50 11.56 23.73
CA GLY A 94 0.71 11.71 22.92
C GLY A 94 0.76 10.95 21.58
N VAL A 95 -0.33 10.26 21.19
CA VAL A 95 -0.39 9.48 19.94
C VAL A 95 -0.40 10.37 18.69
N ALA A 96 -1.26 11.41 18.67
CA ALA A 96 -1.45 12.29 17.52
C ALA A 96 -1.21 13.75 17.91
N SER A 97 0.01 14.07 18.33
CA SER A 97 0.44 15.43 18.67
C SER A 97 1.93 15.62 18.35
N GLN A 98 2.30 16.84 17.96
CA GLN A 98 3.68 17.27 17.81
C GLN A 98 4.19 18.07 19.03
N ARG A 99 3.31 18.39 19.98
CA ARG A 99 3.67 19.09 21.22
C ARG A 99 4.54 18.18 22.09
N GLU A 100 5.72 18.66 22.49
CA GLU A 100 6.72 17.87 23.21
C GLU A 100 6.18 17.34 24.55
N GLU A 101 5.49 18.20 25.30
CA GLU A 101 4.88 17.86 26.58
C GLU A 101 3.73 16.84 26.49
N LEU A 102 3.12 16.70 25.30
CA LEU A 102 2.10 15.67 25.04
C LEU A 102 2.72 14.40 24.50
N ARG A 103 3.73 14.47 23.63
CA ARG A 103 4.48 13.31 23.14
C ARG A 103 5.17 12.56 24.27
N ALA A 104 5.65 13.26 25.28
CA ALA A 104 6.22 12.66 26.50
C ALA A 104 5.21 11.76 27.27
N ARG A 105 3.91 11.84 26.95
CA ARG A 105 2.86 11.00 27.55
C ARG A 105 2.56 9.73 26.77
N PHE A 106 3.21 9.51 25.62
CA PHE A 106 2.96 8.35 24.76
C PHE A 106 3.35 7.05 25.49
N PRO A 107 2.38 6.14 25.76
CA PRO A 107 2.65 4.94 26.55
C PRO A 107 3.07 3.75 25.69
N GLY A 108 2.93 3.83 24.36
CA GLY A 108 3.01 2.67 23.49
C GLY A 108 4.42 2.08 23.43
N VAL A 109 4.49 0.76 23.61
CA VAL A 109 5.70 -0.02 23.35
C VAL A 109 5.50 -0.92 22.12
N PRO A 110 6.55 -1.18 21.32
CA PRO A 110 6.43 -2.05 20.15
C PRO A 110 5.84 -3.44 20.47
N GLY A 111 6.12 -3.95 21.68
CA GLY A 111 5.60 -5.24 22.15
C GLY A 111 4.06 -5.31 22.19
N ASP A 112 3.38 -4.21 22.53
CA ASP A 112 1.91 -4.19 22.58
C ASP A 112 1.31 -4.39 21.19
N LEU A 113 1.92 -3.78 20.18
CA LEU A 113 1.49 -3.92 18.79
C LEU A 113 1.77 -5.34 18.26
N VAL A 114 2.93 -5.92 18.60
CA VAL A 114 3.25 -7.32 18.25
C VAL A 114 2.23 -8.26 18.89
N ASN A 115 1.93 -8.09 20.19
CA ASN A 115 0.96 -8.92 20.89
C ASN A 115 -0.44 -8.81 20.28
N PHE A 116 -0.87 -7.59 19.90
CA PHE A 116 -2.13 -7.39 19.20
C PHE A 116 -2.22 -8.23 17.91
N PHE A 117 -1.20 -8.18 17.06
CA PHE A 117 -1.19 -8.98 15.83
C PHE A 117 -1.07 -10.48 16.08
N LEU A 118 -0.36 -10.90 17.13
CA LEU A 118 -0.34 -12.31 17.55
C LEU A 118 -1.75 -12.79 17.94
N TYR A 119 -2.52 -12.00 18.68
CA TYR A 119 -3.89 -12.36 19.04
C TYR A 119 -4.82 -12.42 17.83
N VAL A 120 -4.72 -11.48 16.90
CA VAL A 120 -5.47 -11.52 15.64
C VAL A 120 -5.10 -12.79 14.84
N ALA A 121 -3.82 -13.13 14.75
CA ALA A 121 -3.36 -14.32 14.05
C ALA A 121 -3.83 -15.63 14.72
N GLU A 122 -3.81 -15.69 16.06
CA GLU A 122 -4.34 -16.84 16.81
C GLU A 122 -5.84 -17.01 16.59
N GLU A 123 -6.61 -15.91 16.56
CA GLU A 123 -8.04 -15.94 16.27
C GLU A 123 -8.30 -16.49 14.86
N VAL A 124 -7.58 -15.98 13.85
CA VAL A 124 -7.63 -16.49 12.46
C VAL A 124 -7.33 -17.99 12.42
N ARG A 125 -6.25 -18.45 13.05
CA ARG A 125 -5.89 -19.88 13.10
C ARG A 125 -6.96 -20.72 13.77
N GLY A 126 -7.51 -20.25 14.90
CA GLY A 126 -8.57 -20.94 15.61
C GLY A 126 -9.84 -21.10 14.77
N MET A 127 -10.22 -20.07 14.02
CA MET A 127 -11.38 -20.11 13.12
C MET A 127 -11.13 -20.93 11.86
N LEU A 128 -9.93 -20.89 11.26
CA LEU A 128 -9.56 -21.78 10.15
C LEU A 128 -9.69 -23.25 10.57
N ALA A 129 -9.19 -23.59 11.75
CA ALA A 129 -9.32 -24.95 12.29
C ALA A 129 -10.78 -25.36 12.49
N GLN A 130 -11.65 -24.45 12.95
CA GLN A 130 -13.10 -24.71 13.06
C GLN A 130 -13.77 -24.94 11.69
N LEU A 131 -13.29 -24.28 10.64
CA LEU A 131 -13.75 -24.47 9.27
C LEU A 131 -13.12 -25.69 8.58
N GLY A 132 -12.13 -26.33 9.19
CA GLY A 132 -11.42 -27.50 8.65
C GLY A 132 -10.30 -27.16 7.66
N TYR A 133 -9.76 -25.93 7.70
CA TYR A 133 -8.66 -25.48 6.85
C TYR A 133 -7.38 -25.29 7.67
N GLU A 134 -6.23 -25.57 7.06
CA GLU A 134 -4.91 -25.40 7.69
C GLU A 134 -4.26 -24.07 7.33
N LYS A 135 -4.51 -23.56 6.11
CA LYS A 135 -3.87 -22.36 5.58
C LYS A 135 -4.89 -21.32 5.18
N LEU A 136 -4.54 -20.05 5.38
CA LEU A 136 -5.36 -18.94 4.92
C LEU A 136 -5.50 -18.94 3.40
N ASP A 137 -4.45 -19.34 2.67
CA ASP A 137 -4.47 -19.50 1.21
C ASP A 137 -5.60 -20.42 0.73
N ASP A 138 -6.04 -21.40 1.54
CA ASP A 138 -7.06 -22.38 1.15
C ASP A 138 -8.48 -21.77 1.06
N ILE A 139 -8.68 -20.60 1.69
CA ILE A 139 -9.97 -19.93 1.76
C ILE A 139 -10.04 -18.64 0.93
N ILE A 140 -8.92 -18.17 0.36
CA ILE A 140 -8.90 -16.90 -0.37
C ILE A 140 -9.77 -17.00 -1.63
N GLY A 141 -10.80 -16.14 -1.72
CA GLY A 141 -11.80 -16.15 -2.80
C GLY A 141 -12.92 -17.18 -2.64
N ARG A 142 -12.94 -17.98 -1.57
CA ARG A 142 -13.99 -18.98 -1.29
C ARG A 142 -15.24 -18.34 -0.71
N THR A 143 -15.98 -17.59 -1.53
CA THR A 143 -17.25 -16.96 -1.14
C THR A 143 -18.33 -17.97 -0.76
N ASP A 144 -18.21 -19.24 -1.16
CA ASP A 144 -19.09 -20.34 -0.75
C ASP A 144 -19.05 -20.64 0.75
N LEU A 145 -18.02 -20.18 1.46
CA LEU A 145 -17.93 -20.26 2.92
C LEU A 145 -18.79 -19.20 3.62
N LEU A 146 -19.24 -18.19 2.89
CA LEU A 146 -20.06 -17.10 3.41
C LEU A 146 -21.54 -17.42 3.18
N LYS A 147 -22.35 -17.23 4.23
CA LYS A 147 -23.81 -17.31 4.12
C LYS A 147 -24.46 -16.07 4.75
N PRO A 148 -25.53 -15.53 4.14
CA PRO A 148 -26.35 -14.52 4.78
C PRO A 148 -26.85 -15.05 6.13
N ARG A 149 -26.76 -14.21 7.15
CA ARG A 149 -27.42 -14.48 8.42
C ARG A 149 -28.86 -14.02 8.35
N ASP A 150 -29.77 -14.80 8.90
CA ASP A 150 -31.14 -14.36 9.11
C ASP A 150 -31.16 -13.38 10.29
N ILE A 151 -31.21 -12.09 9.96
CA ILE A 151 -31.23 -10.99 10.93
C ILE A 151 -32.39 -10.06 10.63
N SER A 152 -33.09 -9.63 11.69
CA SER A 152 -34.13 -8.60 11.56
C SER A 152 -33.46 -7.23 11.43
N LEU A 153 -33.69 -6.55 10.31
CA LEU A 153 -33.24 -5.18 10.09
C LEU A 153 -34.33 -4.19 10.52
N VAL A 154 -33.93 -3.07 11.13
CA VAL A 154 -34.88 -2.08 11.67
C VAL A 154 -35.64 -1.34 10.58
N LYS A 155 -34.99 -1.08 9.43
CA LYS A 155 -35.52 -0.19 8.37
C LYS A 155 -36.04 -0.93 7.15
N THR A 156 -35.65 -2.19 6.95
CA THR A 156 -35.97 -3.00 5.77
C THR A 156 -36.18 -4.44 6.19
N GLN A 157 -36.78 -5.26 5.32
CA GLN A 157 -36.96 -6.68 5.63
C GLN A 157 -35.69 -7.49 5.29
N HIS A 158 -35.07 -7.20 4.15
CA HIS A 158 -33.90 -7.92 3.65
C HIS A 158 -32.92 -6.97 2.95
N LEU A 159 -31.67 -7.41 2.81
CA LEU A 159 -30.64 -6.80 1.98
C LEU A 159 -30.17 -7.85 0.97
N ASP A 160 -30.07 -7.48 -0.30
CA ASP A 160 -29.53 -8.36 -1.32
C ASP A 160 -27.99 -8.40 -1.20
N LEU A 161 -27.46 -9.56 -0.86
CA LEU A 161 -26.02 -9.83 -0.73
C LEU A 161 -25.47 -10.66 -1.89
N ASN A 162 -26.28 -10.94 -2.93
CA ASN A 162 -25.89 -11.79 -4.03
C ASN A 162 -24.64 -11.29 -4.75
N TYR A 163 -24.46 -9.97 -4.86
CA TYR A 163 -23.26 -9.40 -5.46
C TYR A 163 -21.99 -9.83 -4.70
N ILE A 164 -22.00 -9.73 -3.37
CA ILE A 164 -20.87 -10.10 -2.51
C ILE A 164 -20.61 -11.62 -2.53
N LEU A 165 -21.69 -12.40 -2.59
CA LEU A 165 -21.62 -13.86 -2.52
C LEU A 165 -21.39 -14.52 -3.89
N SER A 166 -21.54 -13.77 -4.98
CA SER A 166 -21.33 -14.29 -6.32
C SER A 166 -19.87 -14.69 -6.52
N ASN A 167 -19.67 -15.78 -7.27
CA ASN A 167 -18.36 -16.35 -7.54
C ASN A 167 -18.18 -16.46 -9.05
N VAL A 168 -17.13 -15.84 -9.57
CA VAL A 168 -16.78 -15.85 -11.01
C VAL A 168 -15.60 -16.79 -11.32
N GLY A 169 -15.20 -17.60 -10.32
CA GLY A 169 -14.06 -18.49 -10.34
C GLY A 169 -13.13 -18.26 -9.15
N LEU A 170 -12.16 -19.14 -8.99
CA LEU A 170 -11.07 -18.98 -8.02
C LEU A 170 -9.79 -18.52 -8.74
N PRO A 171 -8.88 -17.80 -8.05
CA PRO A 171 -7.55 -17.55 -8.55
C PRO A 171 -6.86 -18.85 -8.97
N LYS A 172 -6.11 -18.83 -10.08
CA LYS A 172 -5.36 -20.03 -10.51
C LYS A 172 -4.18 -20.33 -9.61
N TRP A 173 -3.64 -19.29 -8.97
CA TRP A 173 -2.47 -19.35 -8.10
C TRP A 173 -2.88 -19.04 -6.67
N SER A 174 -2.19 -19.65 -5.70
CA SER A 174 -2.40 -19.30 -4.30
C SER A 174 -1.90 -17.88 -4.02
N SER A 175 -2.43 -17.25 -2.98
CA SER A 175 -1.99 -15.92 -2.55
C SER A 175 -0.48 -15.89 -2.27
N THR A 176 0.07 -16.95 -1.66
CA THR A 176 1.52 -17.07 -1.45
C THR A 176 2.32 -17.09 -2.74
N ALA A 177 1.86 -17.82 -3.77
CA ALA A 177 2.51 -17.80 -5.08
C ALA A 177 2.43 -16.41 -5.71
N ILE A 178 1.29 -15.71 -5.57
CA ILE A 178 1.13 -14.34 -6.09
C ILE A 178 2.10 -13.37 -5.40
N ARG A 179 2.22 -13.44 -4.06
CA ARG A 179 3.08 -12.54 -3.26
C ARG A 179 4.57 -12.77 -3.42
N THR A 180 4.97 -13.97 -3.85
CA THR A 180 6.40 -14.35 -4.00
C THR A 180 6.94 -14.15 -5.41
N GLN A 181 6.11 -13.66 -6.33
CA GLN A 181 6.55 -13.24 -7.66
C GLN A 181 7.60 -12.12 -7.56
N GLU A 182 8.49 -12.07 -8.56
CA GLU A 182 9.33 -10.90 -8.75
C GLU A 182 8.48 -9.66 -9.03
N VAL A 183 9.00 -8.50 -8.64
CA VAL A 183 8.36 -7.22 -8.95
C VAL A 183 8.28 -7.06 -10.48
N HIS A 184 7.12 -6.63 -10.97
CA HIS A 184 6.93 -6.39 -12.40
C HIS A 184 8.01 -5.45 -12.94
N SER A 185 8.70 -5.92 -13.98
CA SER A 185 9.73 -5.13 -14.65
C SER A 185 9.10 -4.13 -15.61
N ASN A 186 9.73 -2.97 -15.77
CA ASN A 186 9.44 -2.03 -16.85
C ASN A 186 9.91 -2.54 -18.22
N GLY A 187 10.55 -3.71 -18.26
CA GLY A 187 11.27 -4.19 -19.44
C GLY A 187 12.58 -3.42 -19.64
N PRO A 188 13.20 -3.53 -20.83
CA PRO A 188 14.40 -2.77 -21.18
C PRO A 188 14.12 -1.27 -21.22
N VAL A 189 14.89 -0.49 -20.46
CA VAL A 189 14.82 0.99 -20.47
C VAL A 189 16.16 1.60 -20.86
N LEU A 190 16.17 2.85 -21.32
CA LEU A 190 17.41 3.53 -21.74
C LEU A 190 18.45 3.57 -20.61
N ASP A 191 17.99 3.74 -19.37
CA ASP A 191 18.88 3.76 -18.20
C ASP A 191 19.71 2.48 -18.07
N ASP A 192 19.22 1.32 -18.51
CA ASP A 192 19.99 0.07 -18.48
C ASP A 192 21.21 0.14 -19.42
N VAL A 193 21.06 0.83 -20.56
CA VAL A 193 22.16 1.11 -21.50
C VAL A 193 23.14 2.13 -20.91
N LEU A 194 22.60 3.22 -20.36
CA LEU A 194 23.44 4.25 -19.74
C LEU A 194 24.26 3.71 -18.57
N LEU A 195 23.67 2.84 -17.76
CA LEU A 195 24.33 2.24 -16.62
C LEU A 195 25.37 1.19 -17.03
N SER A 196 25.07 0.36 -18.03
CA SER A 196 26.04 -0.59 -18.55
C SER A 196 27.26 0.09 -19.20
N ASP A 197 27.09 1.27 -19.82
CA ASP A 197 28.19 2.09 -20.31
C ASP A 197 29.08 2.68 -19.20
N LEU A 198 28.54 2.87 -17.98
CA LEU A 198 29.28 3.39 -16.82
C LEU A 198 30.06 2.32 -16.06
N GLU A 199 29.63 1.06 -16.13
CA GLU A 199 30.30 -0.08 -15.49
C GLU A 199 31.57 -0.55 -16.23
N ASP A 200 31.81 -0.08 -17.46
CA ASP A 200 33.07 -0.33 -18.19
C ASP A 200 34.18 0.70 -17.82
N PRO A 201 35.18 0.32 -17.00
CA PRO A 201 36.23 1.23 -16.55
C PRO A 201 37.15 1.72 -17.69
N VAL A 202 37.14 1.07 -18.86
CA VAL A 202 37.94 1.47 -20.02
C VAL A 202 37.29 2.65 -20.75
N ARG A 203 35.96 2.67 -20.86
CA ARG A 203 35.20 3.80 -21.45
C ARG A 203 35.11 5.00 -20.52
N PHE A 204 34.84 4.78 -19.23
CA PHE A 204 34.68 5.86 -18.26
C PHE A 204 35.97 6.71 -18.10
N ARG A 205 37.15 6.08 -18.20
CA ARG A 205 38.44 6.81 -18.17
C ARG A 205 38.75 7.60 -19.43
N GLN A 206 38.13 7.28 -20.58
CA GLN A 206 38.36 8.00 -21.84
C GLN A 206 37.39 9.16 -22.03
N THR A 207 36.20 9.11 -21.44
CA THR A 207 35.21 10.18 -21.56
C THR A 207 35.31 11.13 -20.36
N LYS A 208 35.92 12.30 -20.54
CA LYS A 208 35.78 13.48 -19.64
C LYS A 208 34.36 14.07 -19.71
N GLY A 209 33.32 13.25 -19.75
CA GLY A 209 31.93 13.64 -19.92
C GLY A 209 31.01 12.41 -20.04
N PHE A 210 29.72 12.58 -19.72
CA PHE A 210 28.72 11.53 -19.85
C PHE A 210 28.48 11.17 -21.32
N PRO A 211 28.20 9.89 -21.65
CA PRO A 211 27.84 9.50 -23.01
C PRO A 211 26.57 10.23 -23.44
N VAL A 212 26.66 11.01 -24.54
CA VAL A 212 25.54 11.73 -25.13
C VAL A 212 24.82 10.77 -26.08
N VAL A 213 23.58 10.40 -25.76
CA VAL A 213 22.74 9.59 -26.65
C VAL A 213 22.22 10.51 -27.78
N PRO A 214 22.53 10.24 -29.06
CA PRO A 214 22.37 11.22 -30.15
C PRO A 214 20.92 11.48 -30.57
N SER A 215 19.96 10.67 -30.13
CA SER A 215 18.54 10.90 -30.33
C SER A 215 17.74 10.11 -29.31
N VAL A 216 16.85 10.78 -28.57
CA VAL A 216 15.92 10.15 -27.63
C VAL A 216 14.55 10.09 -28.32
N PRO A 217 14.07 8.91 -28.75
CA PRO A 217 12.71 8.76 -29.26
C PRO A 217 11.68 9.20 -28.21
N ASN A 218 10.58 9.82 -28.65
CA ASN A 218 9.48 10.25 -27.78
C ASN A 218 8.83 9.13 -26.94
N ALA A 219 9.11 7.87 -27.26
CA ALA A 219 8.59 6.70 -26.54
C ALA A 219 9.39 6.36 -25.26
N LEU A 220 10.49 7.06 -24.98
CA LEU A 220 11.30 6.84 -23.79
C LEU A 220 10.78 7.72 -22.64
N GLU A 221 10.32 7.07 -21.57
CA GLU A 221 9.80 7.71 -20.37
C GLU A 221 10.75 7.50 -19.18
N ASN A 222 10.68 8.39 -18.18
CA ASN A 222 11.45 8.33 -16.93
C ASN A 222 12.99 8.24 -17.11
N LEU A 223 13.49 8.81 -18.21
CA LEU A 223 14.91 8.90 -18.54
C LEU A 223 15.72 9.41 -17.33
N THR A 224 16.86 8.78 -17.08
CA THR A 224 17.85 9.09 -16.03
C THR A 224 17.39 8.87 -14.59
N THR A 225 16.16 8.42 -14.35
CA THR A 225 15.63 8.23 -12.99
C THR A 225 16.34 7.10 -12.25
N ARG A 226 16.65 5.98 -12.92
CA ARG A 226 17.41 4.88 -12.29
C ARG A 226 18.86 5.27 -12.07
N LEU A 227 19.45 6.03 -12.99
CA LEU A 227 20.80 6.58 -12.83
C LEU A 227 20.88 7.47 -11.58
N ILE A 228 19.92 8.37 -11.42
CA ILE A 228 19.82 9.25 -10.25
C ILE A 228 19.67 8.41 -8.97
N GLN A 229 18.81 7.39 -8.99
CA GLN A 229 18.60 6.52 -7.83
C GLN A 229 19.88 5.75 -7.45
N LEU A 230 20.65 5.27 -8.42
CA LEU A 230 21.94 4.60 -8.17
C LEU A 230 23.01 5.54 -7.61
N VAL A 231 23.06 6.78 -8.09
CA VAL A 231 23.92 7.81 -7.49
C VAL A 231 23.51 8.01 -6.03
N PHE A 232 22.23 8.23 -5.74
CA PHE A 232 21.78 8.43 -4.36
C PHE A 232 21.93 7.20 -3.46
N SER A 233 21.86 5.97 -4.00
CA SER A 233 22.12 4.76 -3.20
C SER A 233 23.59 4.51 -2.92
N SER A 234 24.49 5.12 -3.71
CA SER A 234 25.94 4.91 -3.62
C SER A 234 26.67 5.98 -2.80
N PHE A 235 26.00 7.09 -2.48
CA PHE A 235 26.57 8.20 -1.71
C PHE A 235 25.78 8.42 -0.42
N ASP A 236 26.52 8.62 0.67
CA ASP A 236 25.94 9.15 1.90
C ASP A 236 25.43 10.57 1.62
N MET A 237 24.21 10.90 2.06
CA MET A 237 23.47 12.11 1.64
C MET A 237 24.24 13.42 1.89
N LEU A 238 25.15 13.44 2.87
CA LEU A 238 26.04 14.58 3.15
C LEU A 238 27.11 14.82 2.06
N LEU A 239 27.55 13.79 1.34
CA LEU A 239 28.57 13.91 0.29
C LEU A 239 28.00 14.46 -1.02
N CYS A 240 26.71 14.22 -1.31
CA CYS A 240 26.05 14.74 -2.51
C CYS A 240 25.99 16.28 -2.55
N MET A 241 25.96 16.96 -1.39
CA MET A 241 26.01 18.43 -1.33
C MET A 241 27.41 19.00 -1.58
N ALA A 242 28.45 18.17 -1.53
CA ALA A 242 29.84 18.56 -1.76
C ALA A 242 30.31 18.32 -3.21
N LEU A 243 29.43 17.82 -4.09
CA LEU A 243 29.75 17.70 -5.50
C LEU A 243 29.85 19.11 -6.11
N PRO A 244 31.00 19.49 -6.69
CA PRO A 244 31.11 20.78 -7.36
C PRO A 244 30.09 20.84 -8.51
N PRO A 245 29.50 22.01 -8.80
CA PRO A 245 28.53 22.20 -9.90
C PRO A 245 29.12 21.95 -11.31
N CYS A 246 30.36 21.44 -11.39
CA CYS A 246 31.11 21.16 -12.62
C CYS A 246 30.89 19.74 -13.17
N ILE A 247 30.20 18.85 -12.44
CA ILE A 247 29.63 17.63 -13.03
C ILE A 247 28.26 18.02 -13.57
N GLY A 248 28.27 18.64 -14.75
CA GLY A 248 27.08 19.08 -15.46
C GLY A 248 26.21 17.89 -15.88
N VAL A 249 25.39 17.41 -14.97
CA VAL A 249 24.11 16.82 -15.32
C VAL A 249 23.23 18.01 -15.70
N VAL A 250 23.21 18.32 -17.00
CA VAL A 250 22.25 19.26 -17.56
C VAL A 250 20.88 18.65 -17.28
N PHE A 251 20.20 19.17 -16.27
CA PHE A 251 18.78 18.98 -16.06
C PHE A 251 18.07 19.50 -17.32
N VAL A 252 17.82 18.60 -18.28
CA VAL A 252 16.79 18.84 -19.29
C VAL A 252 15.46 18.55 -18.62
N LEU A 253 15.11 19.39 -17.65
CA LEU A 253 13.72 19.64 -17.33
C LEU A 253 13.17 20.34 -18.56
N ASN A 254 12.47 19.59 -19.41
CA ASN A 254 11.59 20.15 -20.41
C ASN A 254 10.37 20.75 -19.67
N ALA A 255 10.63 21.78 -18.86
CA ALA A 255 9.63 22.65 -18.26
C ALA A 255 9.74 23.98 -19.01
N TYR A 256 8.90 24.15 -20.02
CA TYR A 256 8.58 25.45 -20.58
C TYR A 256 8.00 26.33 -19.45
N THR A 257 8.85 27.00 -18.69
CA THR A 257 8.45 28.09 -17.79
C THR A 257 9.67 28.94 -17.44
N PRO A 258 9.79 30.17 -17.98
CA PRO A 258 10.90 31.05 -17.60
C PRO A 258 10.63 31.59 -16.19
N LEU A 259 11.36 31.07 -15.20
CA LEU A 259 11.45 31.69 -13.89
C LEU A 259 12.27 32.99 -14.01
N ARG A 260 11.58 34.13 -14.01
CA ARG A 260 12.18 35.45 -13.79
C ARG A 260 12.74 35.48 -12.37
N CYS A 261 14.03 35.77 -12.24
CA CYS A 261 14.61 36.23 -10.98
C CYS A 261 14.03 37.62 -10.67
N TRP A 262 13.53 37.81 -9.45
CA TRP A 262 13.34 39.13 -8.87
C TRP A 262 14.57 39.42 -7.99
N ASP A 263 15.09 40.64 -8.14
CA ASP A 263 16.17 41.21 -7.33
C ASP A 263 15.81 41.34 -5.84
#